data_AF-A0A4W2BRY4-F1
#
_entry.id   AF-A0A4W2BRY4-F1
#
_cell.length_a   1.000
_cell.length_b   1.000
_cell.length_c   1.000
_cell.angle_alpha   90.00
_cell.angle_beta   90.00
_cell.angle_gamma   90.00
#
_symmetry.space_group_name_H-M   'P 1'
#
loop_
_entity.id
_entity.type
_entity.pdbx_description
1 polymer ?
#
loop_
_entity_poly.entity_id
_entity_poly.type
_entity_poly.pdbx_seq_one_letter_code
_entity_poly.pdbx_strand_id
1 'polypeptide(L)'
;MGIETRPPDLPLEKPICRSGSSSFLLETGHETTDWFQIGKGVCQGCILSPCSFKLYAEYIMRNAGLEEAQAGIKIAGRNINLRYADDIILMAESEEELKSLLMKVKEESEKVGLKLNIQKMKIMASGPITAWDIDGETVETVSDFVFWGSKITADGDCSHEIKRLLLLGRKVMTNLDRILKSRDITLPTKVCLVKAMVFPMVMYGCESWTVKKAEHRRIDAFELWCWRRLLRVPWTARRSNQSILKEISPGCSLEGLMLKLKLQYFGHLMGRVDSLEK
;
A
#
# COMPACT_ATOMS: atom_id res chain seq x y z
N MET A 1 -10.75 4.52 -1.14
CA MET A 1 -10.68 5.36 -2.36
C MET A 1 -10.96 6.77 -1.89
N GLY A 2 -9.90 7.50 -1.64
CA GLY A 2 -9.93 8.94 -1.41
C GLY A 2 -8.78 9.48 -2.25
N ILE A 3 -8.95 9.41 -3.57
CA ILE A 3 -8.13 10.23 -4.46
C ILE A 3 -8.82 11.58 -4.39
N GLU A 4 -8.38 12.41 -3.46
CA GLU A 4 -8.55 13.84 -3.66
C GLU A 4 -7.65 14.17 -4.85
N THR A 5 -8.24 14.14 -6.03
CA THR A 5 -7.61 14.66 -7.24
C THR A 5 -7.35 16.13 -6.94
N ARG A 6 -6.07 16.45 -6.72
CA ARG A 6 -5.57 17.81 -6.76
C ARG A 6 -6.21 18.52 -7.98
N PRO A 7 -6.83 19.69 -7.83
CA PRO A 7 -7.35 20.42 -8.98
C PRO A 7 -6.22 20.63 -10.00
N PRO A 8 -6.50 20.60 -11.32
CA PRO A 8 -5.47 20.42 -12.35
C PRO A 8 -4.47 21.57 -12.53
N ASP A 9 -4.62 22.69 -11.80
CA ASP A 9 -3.98 23.96 -12.17
C ASP A 9 -3.09 24.60 -11.09
N LEU A 10 -2.61 23.84 -10.09
CA LEU A 10 -1.57 24.37 -9.18
C LEU A 10 -0.16 24.01 -9.70
N PRO A 11 0.68 25.01 -10.04
CA PRO A 11 2.06 24.77 -10.45
C PRO A 11 2.82 24.03 -9.35
N LEU A 12 3.85 23.26 -9.74
CA LEU A 12 4.75 22.57 -8.82
C LEU A 12 5.50 23.61 -7.96
N GLU A 13 4.92 23.98 -6.83
CA GLU A 13 5.54 24.83 -5.82
C GLU A 13 6.78 24.14 -5.26
N LYS A 14 7.96 24.70 -5.52
CA LYS A 14 9.22 24.23 -4.92
C LYS A 14 9.63 25.22 -3.83
N PRO A 15 9.61 24.82 -2.55
CA PRO A 15 10.14 25.66 -1.49
C PRO A 15 11.67 25.75 -1.60
N ILE A 16 12.19 26.97 -1.67
CA ILE A 16 13.63 27.25 -1.67
C ILE A 16 14.04 27.66 -0.25
N CYS A 17 15.06 27.00 0.29
CA CYS A 17 15.58 27.25 1.62
C CYS A 17 16.98 27.88 1.55
N ARG A 18 17.24 28.92 2.36
CA ARG A 18 18.60 29.42 2.57
C ARG A 18 19.35 28.50 3.52
N SER A 19 20.54 28.06 3.11
CA SER A 19 21.51 27.34 3.96
C SER A 19 21.64 28.02 5.32
N GLY A 20 21.23 27.32 6.39
CA GLY A 20 21.39 27.78 7.77
C GLY A 20 20.31 28.72 8.33
N SER A 21 19.17 28.92 7.64
CA SER A 21 18.06 29.76 8.16
C SER A 21 16.69 29.08 8.02
N SER A 22 15.76 29.36 8.94
CA SER A 22 14.35 28.89 8.92
C SER A 22 13.44 29.73 8.00
N SER A 23 14.03 30.51 7.09
CA SER A 23 13.31 31.36 6.16
C SER A 23 13.15 30.64 4.82
N PHE A 24 11.94 30.69 4.28
CA PHE A 24 11.52 30.03 3.06
C PHE A 24 10.86 31.02 2.12
N LEU A 25 10.85 30.67 0.85
CA LEU A 25 10.17 31.39 -0.20
C LEU A 25 9.67 30.39 -1.25
N LEU A 26 8.48 30.64 -1.77
CA LEU A 26 7.81 29.79 -2.75
C LEU A 26 7.94 30.44 -4.13
N GLU A 27 8.37 29.65 -5.10
CA GLU A 27 8.43 30.06 -6.50
C GLU A 27 7.34 29.33 -7.29
N THR A 28 6.40 30.09 -7.83
CA THR A 28 5.23 29.61 -8.58
C THR A 28 5.29 30.08 -10.03
N GLY A 29 6.24 29.58 -10.83
CA GLY A 29 6.27 29.74 -12.31
C GLY A 29 6.49 31.16 -12.87
N HIS A 30 5.76 32.16 -12.38
CA HIS A 30 5.82 33.56 -12.75
C HIS A 30 5.99 34.51 -11.55
N GLU A 31 5.77 34.02 -10.31
CA GLU A 31 5.85 34.85 -9.11
C GLU A 31 6.70 34.18 -8.03
N THR A 32 7.32 35.02 -7.21
CA THR A 32 8.12 34.61 -6.07
C THR A 32 7.54 35.29 -4.84
N THR A 33 7.13 34.51 -3.84
CA THR A 33 6.57 35.08 -2.60
C THR A 33 7.64 35.81 -1.81
N ASP A 34 7.26 36.67 -0.87
CA ASP A 34 8.20 37.18 0.12
C ASP A 34 8.73 36.05 1.02
N TRP A 35 9.87 36.30 1.64
CA TRP A 35 10.44 35.39 2.63
C TRP A 35 9.53 35.31 3.86
N PHE A 36 9.17 34.10 4.26
CA PHE A 36 8.45 33.84 5.51
C PHE A 36 9.18 32.79 6.34
N GLN A 37 8.95 32.80 7.64
CA GLN A 37 9.54 31.80 8.53
C GLN A 37 8.59 30.63 8.76
N ILE A 38 9.13 29.41 8.68
CA ILE A 38 8.42 28.21 9.10
C ILE A 38 8.94 27.81 10.47
N GLY A 39 8.08 27.94 11.49
CA GLY A 39 8.41 27.58 12.86
C GLY A 39 8.23 26.09 13.18
N LYS A 40 7.43 25.35 12.40
CA LYS A 40 7.15 23.92 12.58
C LYS A 40 6.97 23.22 11.23
N GLY A 41 7.48 22.00 11.13
CA GLY A 41 7.33 21.15 9.95
C GLY A 41 8.62 20.95 9.16
N VAL A 42 8.57 20.01 8.21
CA VAL A 42 9.67 19.70 7.30
C VAL A 42 9.28 20.09 5.87
N CYS A 43 10.24 20.52 5.06
CA CYS A 43 9.97 20.94 3.68
C CYS A 43 9.59 19.75 2.80
N GLN A 44 8.37 19.74 2.28
CA GLN A 44 7.98 18.74 1.30
C GLN A 44 8.84 18.85 0.04
N GLY A 45 9.40 17.73 -0.41
CA GLY A 45 10.33 17.67 -1.54
C GLY A 45 11.81 17.84 -1.18
N CYS A 46 12.15 18.15 0.06
CA CYS A 46 13.54 18.13 0.52
C CYS A 46 14.02 16.69 0.77
N ILE A 47 15.25 16.38 0.34
CA ILE A 47 15.86 15.05 0.43
C ILE A 47 16.02 14.58 1.88
N LEU A 48 16.26 15.51 2.82
CA LEU A 48 16.48 15.18 4.24
C LEU A 48 15.18 15.06 5.04
N SER A 49 14.08 15.66 4.57
CA SER A 49 12.82 15.71 5.30
C SER A 49 12.26 14.32 5.67
N PRO A 50 12.30 13.30 4.79
CA PRO A 50 11.91 11.93 5.18
C PRO A 50 12.76 11.36 6.32
N CYS A 51 14.07 11.59 6.30
CA CYS A 51 14.98 11.11 7.35
C CYS A 51 14.71 11.82 8.68
N SER A 52 14.55 13.14 8.66
CA SER A 52 14.21 13.92 9.85
C SER A 52 12.89 13.45 10.46
N PHE A 53 11.84 13.29 9.65
CA PHE A 53 10.55 12.81 10.13
C PHE A 53 10.65 11.39 10.73
N LYS A 54 11.42 10.50 10.10
CA LYS A 54 11.66 9.15 10.61
C LYS A 54 12.32 9.15 11.99
N LEU A 55 13.25 10.07 12.26
CA LEU A 55 13.88 10.20 13.58
C LEU A 55 12.87 10.63 14.66
N TYR A 56 11.99 11.58 14.35
CA TYR A 56 10.92 12.00 15.26
C TYR A 56 9.94 10.85 15.55
N ALA A 57 9.49 10.15 14.49
CA ALA A 57 8.62 8.99 14.65
C ALA A 57 9.27 7.91 15.51
N GLU A 58 10.55 7.61 15.30
CA GLU A 58 11.28 6.64 16.12
C GLU A 58 11.40 7.07 17.58
N TYR A 59 11.70 8.36 17.84
CA TYR A 59 11.75 8.92 19.19
C TYR A 59 10.42 8.76 19.94
N ILE A 60 9.31 9.14 19.32
CA ILE A 60 7.97 9.02 19.90
C ILE A 60 7.68 7.57 20.28
N MET A 61 7.97 6.63 19.37
CA MET A 61 7.59 5.24 19.56
C MET A 61 8.43 4.53 20.63
N ARG A 62 9.70 4.92 20.78
CA ARG A 62 10.55 4.45 21.87
C ARG A 62 10.07 4.96 23.22
N ASN A 63 9.76 6.26 23.31
CA ASN A 63 9.27 6.85 24.56
C ASN A 63 7.88 6.36 24.93
N ALA A 64 7.03 6.04 23.94
CA ALA A 64 5.72 5.43 24.18
C ALA A 64 5.84 3.99 24.71
N GLY A 65 7.06 3.42 24.74
CA GLY A 65 7.37 2.12 25.31
C GLY A 65 6.76 0.96 24.53
N LEU A 66 6.50 1.11 23.23
CA LEU A 66 5.76 0.10 22.43
C LEU A 66 6.54 -1.21 22.22
N GLU A 67 7.87 -1.17 22.29
CA GLU A 67 8.71 -2.37 22.16
C GLU A 67 8.79 -3.17 23.46
N GLU A 68 8.72 -2.50 24.61
CA GLU A 68 8.80 -3.09 25.94
C GLU A 68 7.43 -3.29 26.60
N ALA A 69 6.37 -2.76 25.97
CA ALA A 69 5.02 -2.86 26.50
C ALA A 69 4.60 -4.33 26.65
N GLN A 70 3.99 -4.66 27.79
CA GLN A 70 3.30 -5.95 27.92
C GLN A 70 2.13 -6.07 26.95
N ALA A 71 1.51 -4.93 26.62
CA ALA A 71 0.41 -4.78 25.68
C ALA A 71 0.90 -4.80 24.22
N GLY A 72 0.17 -5.51 23.36
CA GLY A 72 0.45 -5.59 21.92
C GLY A 72 0.51 -7.02 21.39
N ILE A 73 0.56 -7.18 20.06
CA ILE A 73 0.70 -8.52 19.44
C ILE A 73 2.17 -8.93 19.37
N LYS A 74 2.50 -10.07 19.98
CA LYS A 74 3.85 -10.67 19.95
C LYS A 74 3.97 -11.72 18.86
N ILE A 75 4.98 -11.59 18.01
CA ILE A 75 5.41 -12.66 17.10
C ILE A 75 6.87 -12.98 17.40
N ALA A 76 7.18 -14.26 17.59
CA ALA A 76 8.50 -14.72 18.01
C ALA A 76 9.04 -13.97 19.25
N GLY A 77 8.17 -13.68 20.22
CA GLY A 77 8.55 -13.03 21.48
C GLY A 77 8.73 -11.50 21.42
N ARG A 78 8.58 -10.86 20.25
CA ARG A 78 8.71 -9.41 20.08
C ARG A 78 7.39 -8.76 19.67
N ASN A 79 7.09 -7.59 20.21
CA ASN A 79 5.91 -6.81 19.80
C ASN A 79 6.06 -6.35 18.35
N ILE A 80 5.04 -6.57 17.52
CA ILE A 80 5.01 -6.06 16.16
C ILE A 80 4.45 -4.64 16.16
N ASN A 81 5.27 -3.73 15.65
CA ASN A 81 4.87 -2.36 15.34
C ASN A 81 5.10 -2.10 13.85
N LEU A 82 4.04 -1.93 13.07
CA LEU A 82 4.14 -1.63 11.63
C LEU A 82 4.05 -0.12 11.41
N ARG A 83 5.03 0.44 10.70
CA ARG A 83 5.17 1.88 10.47
C ARG A 83 5.65 2.15 9.05
N TYR A 84 5.05 3.12 8.38
CA TYR A 84 5.53 3.60 7.09
C TYR A 84 5.22 5.08 6.94
N ALA A 85 6.26 5.89 6.76
CA ALA A 85 6.11 7.34 6.81
C ALA A 85 5.32 7.76 8.06
N ASP A 86 4.19 8.46 7.88
CA ASP A 86 3.27 8.90 8.92
C ASP A 86 2.20 7.86 9.33
N ASP A 87 2.03 6.79 8.56
CA ASP A 87 1.10 5.72 8.89
C ASP A 87 1.67 4.79 9.98
N ILE A 88 0.97 4.69 11.11
CA ILE A 88 1.29 3.80 12.23
C ILE A 88 0.14 2.81 12.42
N ILE A 89 0.47 1.53 12.53
CA ILE A 89 -0.49 0.49 12.93
C ILE A 89 -0.16 0.04 14.36
N LEU A 90 -1.14 0.17 15.24
CA LEU A 90 -1.13 -0.40 16.58
C LEU A 90 -1.99 -1.66 16.56
N MET A 91 -1.51 -2.73 17.19
CA MET A 91 -2.21 -4.00 17.28
C MET A 91 -2.09 -4.52 18.70
N ALA A 92 -3.20 -5.01 19.26
CA ALA A 92 -3.25 -5.60 20.59
C ALA A 92 -4.27 -6.75 20.64
N GLU A 93 -4.21 -7.57 21.69
CA GLU A 93 -5.12 -8.70 21.88
C GLU A 93 -6.47 -8.27 22.47
N SER A 94 -6.52 -7.12 23.17
CA SER A 94 -7.72 -6.56 23.77
C SER A 94 -7.96 -5.10 23.38
N GLU A 95 -9.21 -4.66 23.50
CA GLU A 95 -9.62 -3.28 23.23
C GLU A 95 -8.95 -2.31 24.21
N GLU A 96 -8.84 -2.71 25.48
CA GLU A 96 -8.22 -1.93 26.56
C GLU A 96 -6.72 -1.71 26.32
N GLU A 97 -6.01 -2.76 25.89
CA GLU A 97 -4.60 -2.65 25.53
C GLU A 97 -4.40 -1.73 24.33
N LEU A 98 -5.21 -1.88 23.27
CA LEU A 98 -5.11 -1.03 22.09
C LEU A 98 -5.33 0.44 22.45
N LYS A 99 -6.30 0.72 23.33
CA LYS A 99 -6.61 2.07 23.80
C LYS A 99 -5.45 2.64 24.63
N SER A 100 -4.84 1.84 25.49
CA SER A 100 -3.65 2.21 26.26
C SER A 100 -2.46 2.57 25.36
N LEU A 101 -2.18 1.74 24.34
CA LEU A 101 -1.11 2.00 23.37
C LEU A 101 -1.36 3.31 22.60
N LEU A 102 -2.60 3.55 22.16
CA LEU A 102 -2.98 4.76 21.45
C LEU A 102 -2.77 6.01 22.31
N MET A 103 -3.19 5.99 23.57
CA MET A 103 -3.06 7.13 24.47
C MET A 103 -1.59 7.48 24.76
N LYS A 104 -0.72 6.47 24.92
CA LYS A 104 0.73 6.69 25.06
C LYS A 104 1.34 7.34 23.83
N VAL A 105 1.01 6.84 22.64
CA VAL A 105 1.49 7.42 21.38
C VAL A 105 1.00 8.85 21.22
N LYS A 106 -0.25 9.13 21.59
CA LYS A 106 -0.81 10.49 21.57
C LYS A 106 -0.02 11.43 22.49
N GLU A 107 0.18 11.05 23.75
CA GLU A 107 0.90 11.86 24.73
C GLU A 107 2.33 12.19 24.28
N GLU A 108 3.07 11.19 23.80
CA GLU A 108 4.44 11.39 23.30
C GLU A 108 4.49 12.20 22.00
N SER A 109 3.48 12.06 21.14
CA SER A 109 3.37 12.86 19.91
C SER A 109 3.16 14.33 20.24
N GLU A 110 2.29 14.64 21.21
CA GLU A 110 2.00 16.02 21.62
C GLU A 110 3.23 16.72 22.22
N LYS A 111 4.09 15.99 22.95
CA LYS A 111 5.36 16.51 23.50
C LYS A 111 6.31 17.03 22.42
N VAL A 112 6.28 16.45 21.22
CA VAL A 112 7.08 16.89 20.07
C VAL A 112 6.28 17.76 19.08
N GLY A 113 5.07 18.17 19.45
CA GLY A 113 4.24 19.06 18.66
C GLY A 113 3.55 18.41 17.47
N LEU A 114 3.40 17.08 17.48
CA LEU A 114 2.61 16.32 16.50
C LEU A 114 1.23 16.01 17.07
N LYS A 115 0.21 16.05 16.22
CA LYS A 115 -1.18 15.77 16.60
C LYS A 115 -1.72 14.62 15.76
N LEU A 116 -2.38 13.67 16.41
CA LEU A 116 -3.04 12.57 15.72
C LEU A 116 -4.27 13.08 14.97
N ASN A 117 -4.49 12.58 13.76
CA ASN A 117 -5.69 12.89 12.99
C ASN A 117 -6.77 11.86 13.30
N ILE A 118 -7.65 12.19 14.25
CA ILE A 118 -8.68 11.28 14.77
C ILE A 118 -9.69 10.92 13.66
N GLN A 119 -10.06 11.87 12.81
CA GLN A 119 -10.97 11.64 11.68
C GLN A 119 -10.42 10.66 10.63
N LYS A 120 -9.10 10.60 10.43
CA LYS A 120 -8.46 9.62 9.55
C LYS A 120 -8.21 8.28 10.22
N MET A 121 -8.24 8.25 11.56
CA MET A 121 -7.99 7.05 12.31
C MET A 121 -9.16 6.08 12.17
N LYS A 122 -8.84 4.80 11.99
CA LYS A 122 -9.81 3.72 11.85
C LYS A 122 -9.45 2.61 12.82
N ILE A 123 -10.47 2.04 13.45
CA ILE A 123 -10.34 0.87 14.32
C ILE A 123 -11.00 -0.32 13.63
N MET A 124 -10.33 -1.46 13.65
CA MET A 124 -10.84 -2.71 13.11
C MET A 124 -10.53 -3.83 14.11
N ALA A 125 -11.52 -4.68 14.39
CA ALA A 125 -11.31 -5.93 15.12
C ALA A 125 -12.16 -7.05 14.54
N SER A 126 -11.78 -8.28 14.88
CA SER A 126 -12.55 -9.48 14.54
C SER A 126 -13.77 -9.68 15.44
N GLY A 127 -13.86 -8.97 16.57
CA GLY A 127 -14.95 -9.05 17.54
C GLY A 127 -15.72 -7.73 17.67
N PRO A 128 -16.77 -7.69 18.52
CA PRO A 128 -17.45 -6.44 18.85
C PRO A 128 -16.47 -5.45 19.50
N ILE A 129 -16.56 -4.19 19.10
CA ILE A 129 -15.76 -3.07 19.63
C ILE A 129 -16.71 -2.00 20.16
N THR A 130 -16.39 -1.41 21.30
CA THR A 130 -17.15 -0.25 21.80
C THR A 130 -16.79 1.03 21.06
N ALA A 131 -17.70 2.01 21.01
CA ALA A 131 -17.39 3.28 20.37
C ALA A 131 -16.32 4.05 21.17
N TRP A 132 -15.27 4.51 20.48
CA TRP A 132 -14.19 5.28 21.09
C TRP A 132 -14.40 6.76 20.87
N ASP A 133 -14.32 7.55 21.94
CA ASP A 133 -14.25 9.00 21.87
C ASP A 133 -12.88 9.47 22.38
N ILE A 134 -12.21 10.30 21.58
CA ILE A 134 -10.93 10.90 21.89
C ILE A 134 -11.05 12.39 21.58
N ASP A 135 -10.84 13.25 22.57
CA ASP A 135 -10.97 14.71 22.46
C ASP A 135 -12.34 15.20 21.95
N GLY A 136 -13.42 14.46 22.20
CA GLY A 136 -14.76 14.80 21.70
C GLY A 136 -14.99 14.40 20.23
N GLU A 137 -14.04 13.69 19.62
CA GLU A 137 -14.17 13.09 18.30
C GLU A 137 -14.31 11.57 18.40
N THR A 138 -15.36 11.03 17.78
CA THR A 138 -15.57 9.58 17.72
C THR A 138 -14.69 8.95 16.66
N VAL A 139 -13.94 7.91 17.02
CA VAL A 139 -13.09 7.16 16.08
C VAL A 139 -13.95 6.21 15.23
N GLU A 140 -13.70 6.18 13.92
CA GLU A 140 -14.45 5.33 12.99
C GLU A 140 -14.10 3.85 13.17
N THR A 141 -15.08 3.02 13.52
CA THR A 141 -14.95 1.56 13.50
C THR A 141 -15.32 1.02 12.12
N VAL A 142 -14.43 0.22 11.51
CA VAL A 142 -14.59 -0.30 10.15
C VAL A 142 -14.48 -1.83 10.11
N SER A 143 -15.21 -2.45 9.18
CA SER A 143 -15.08 -3.89 8.86
C SER A 143 -14.01 -4.17 7.82
N ASP A 144 -13.63 -3.16 7.04
CA ASP A 144 -12.57 -3.25 6.05
C ASP A 144 -11.93 -1.89 5.79
N PHE A 145 -10.67 -1.90 5.42
CA PHE A 145 -9.92 -0.69 5.07
C PHE A 145 -8.88 -0.97 3.99
N VAL A 146 -8.57 0.05 3.18
CA VAL A 146 -7.48 -0.04 2.20
C VAL A 146 -6.24 0.56 2.82
N PHE A 147 -5.22 -0.28 3.02
CA PHE A 147 -3.95 0.07 3.62
C PHE A 147 -2.81 -0.14 2.64
N TRP A 148 -2.02 0.91 2.40
CA TRP A 148 -0.96 0.93 1.39
C TRP A 148 -1.38 0.34 0.02
N GLY A 149 -2.65 0.54 -0.36
CA GLY A 149 -3.20 0.04 -1.62
C GLY A 149 -3.83 -1.36 -1.56
N SER A 150 -3.63 -2.11 -0.47
CA SER A 150 -4.22 -3.44 -0.22
C SER A 150 -5.47 -3.35 0.64
N LYS A 151 -6.58 -3.97 0.22
CA LYS A 151 -7.77 -4.08 1.06
C LYS A 151 -7.60 -5.17 2.12
N ILE A 152 -7.78 -4.80 3.38
CA ILE A 152 -7.76 -5.67 4.56
C ILE A 152 -9.18 -5.73 5.11
N THR A 153 -9.64 -6.91 5.49
CA THR A 153 -10.96 -7.14 6.08
C THR A 153 -10.82 -7.75 7.46
N ALA A 154 -11.78 -7.47 8.34
CA ALA A 154 -11.76 -7.95 9.73
C ALA A 154 -11.77 -9.49 9.86
N ASP A 155 -12.32 -10.19 8.86
CA ASP A 155 -12.35 -11.65 8.76
C ASP A 155 -11.09 -12.26 8.10
N GLY A 156 -10.16 -11.42 7.63
CA GLY A 156 -8.94 -11.85 6.96
C GLY A 156 -9.14 -12.43 5.55
N ASP A 157 -10.32 -12.32 4.94
CA ASP A 157 -10.59 -12.87 3.62
C ASP A 157 -9.96 -12.05 2.48
N CYS A 158 -8.91 -12.61 1.87
CA CYS A 158 -8.23 -12.00 0.72
C CYS A 158 -9.07 -11.96 -0.57
N SER A 159 -10.22 -12.65 -0.62
CA SER A 159 -11.03 -12.77 -1.84
C SER A 159 -11.53 -11.41 -2.35
N HIS A 160 -11.83 -10.49 -1.44
CA HIS A 160 -12.26 -9.13 -1.80
C HIS A 160 -11.15 -8.32 -2.47
N GLU A 161 -9.93 -8.43 -1.95
CA GLU A 161 -8.77 -7.73 -2.54
C GLU A 161 -8.39 -8.32 -3.89
N ILE A 162 -8.34 -9.65 -4.01
CA ILE A 162 -8.04 -10.33 -5.27
C ILE A 162 -9.02 -9.89 -6.36
N LYS A 163 -10.34 -9.86 -6.05
CA LYS A 163 -11.35 -9.37 -7.00
C LYS A 163 -11.09 -7.90 -7.40
N ARG A 164 -10.77 -7.04 -6.44
CA ARG A 164 -10.48 -5.61 -6.68
C ARG A 164 -9.29 -5.43 -7.61
N LEU A 165 -8.17 -6.12 -7.35
CA LEU A 165 -6.97 -6.00 -8.17
C LEU A 165 -7.15 -6.58 -9.57
N LEU A 166 -7.91 -7.68 -9.72
CA LEU A 166 -8.27 -8.21 -11.03
C LEU A 166 -9.11 -7.19 -11.83
N LEU A 167 -10.03 -6.45 -11.20
CA LEU A 167 -10.79 -5.39 -11.85
C LEU A 167 -9.90 -4.21 -12.27
N LEU A 168 -8.94 -3.82 -11.42
CA LEU A 168 -7.97 -2.78 -11.76
C LEU A 168 -7.05 -3.22 -12.91
N GLY A 169 -6.59 -4.47 -12.90
CA GLY A 169 -5.85 -5.07 -14.01
C GLY A 169 -6.65 -5.07 -15.32
N ARG A 170 -7.95 -5.37 -15.27
CA ARG A 170 -8.84 -5.25 -16.44
C ARG A 170 -8.87 -3.82 -16.97
N LYS A 171 -8.98 -2.82 -16.08
CA LYS A 171 -8.96 -1.39 -16.45
C LYS A 171 -7.66 -0.99 -17.13
N VAL A 172 -6.51 -1.41 -16.60
CA VAL A 172 -5.19 -1.16 -17.22
C VAL A 172 -5.13 -1.82 -18.60
N MET A 173 -5.55 -3.09 -18.70
CA MET A 173 -5.57 -3.81 -19.97
C MET A 173 -6.45 -3.13 -21.02
N THR A 174 -7.63 -2.61 -20.64
CA THR A 174 -8.50 -1.87 -21.56
C THR A 174 -7.91 -0.53 -21.99
N ASN A 175 -7.18 0.16 -21.12
CA ASN A 175 -6.50 1.41 -21.47
C ASN A 175 -5.39 1.19 -22.51
N LEU A 176 -4.81 -0.02 -22.56
CA LEU A 176 -3.80 -0.41 -23.53
C LEU A 176 -4.38 -0.89 -24.87
N ASP A 177 -5.71 -0.91 -25.04
CA ASP A 177 -6.37 -1.48 -26.23
C ASP A 177 -5.81 -0.97 -27.56
N ARG A 178 -5.57 0.34 -27.67
CA ARG A 178 -5.05 0.95 -28.90
C ARG A 178 -3.68 0.37 -29.28
N ILE A 179 -2.81 0.20 -28.29
CA ILE A 179 -1.44 -0.32 -28.46
C ILE A 179 -1.50 -1.82 -28.78
N LEU A 180 -2.28 -2.59 -28.01
CA LEU A 180 -2.42 -4.03 -28.20
C LEU A 180 -3.07 -4.36 -29.57
N LYS A 181 -3.94 -3.47 -30.08
CA LYS A 181 -4.59 -3.58 -31.39
C LYS A 181 -3.81 -2.94 -32.55
N SER A 182 -2.67 -2.29 -32.33
CA SER A 182 -1.81 -1.84 -33.45
C SER A 182 -1.25 -3.05 -34.21
N ARG A 183 -1.08 -2.95 -35.53
CA ARG A 183 -0.38 -3.98 -36.34
C ARG A 183 1.13 -3.74 -36.39
N ASP A 184 1.57 -2.53 -36.06
CA ASP A 184 2.96 -2.07 -36.14
C ASP A 184 3.81 -2.59 -34.97
N ILE A 185 3.15 -3.04 -33.90
CA ILE A 185 3.81 -3.58 -32.70
C ILE A 185 3.77 -5.11 -32.76
N THR A 186 4.94 -5.72 -32.61
CA THR A 186 5.11 -7.17 -32.62
C THR A 186 4.43 -7.84 -31.42
N LEU A 187 4.07 -9.12 -31.58
CA LEU A 187 3.45 -9.90 -30.53
C LEU A 187 4.34 -10.00 -29.25
N PRO A 188 5.65 -10.30 -29.34
CA PRO A 188 6.51 -10.36 -28.15
C PRO A 188 6.55 -9.05 -27.36
N THR A 189 6.61 -7.90 -28.04
CA THR A 189 6.59 -6.59 -27.39
C THR A 189 5.28 -6.35 -26.64
N LYS A 190 4.13 -6.75 -27.22
CA LYS A 190 2.83 -6.66 -26.52
C LYS A 190 2.75 -7.56 -25.30
N VAL A 191 3.27 -8.77 -25.39
CA VAL A 191 3.35 -9.69 -24.24
C VAL A 191 4.21 -9.09 -23.13
N CYS A 192 5.34 -8.46 -23.49
CA CYS A 192 6.19 -7.73 -22.55
C CYS A 192 5.42 -6.58 -21.87
N LEU A 193 4.67 -5.77 -22.62
CA LEU A 193 3.85 -4.68 -22.07
C LEU A 193 2.81 -5.18 -21.07
N VAL A 194 2.09 -6.26 -21.38
CA VAL A 194 1.11 -6.84 -20.44
C VAL A 194 1.80 -7.30 -19.16
N LYS A 195 2.94 -8.00 -19.28
CA LYS A 195 3.71 -8.45 -18.12
C LYS A 195 4.33 -7.31 -17.31
N ALA A 196 4.64 -6.17 -17.93
CA ALA A 196 5.26 -5.03 -17.26
C ALA A 196 4.25 -4.06 -16.64
N MET A 197 3.04 -3.96 -17.19
CA MET A 197 2.06 -2.95 -16.77
C MET A 197 0.80 -3.53 -16.13
N VAL A 198 0.32 -4.69 -16.62
CA VAL A 198 -0.94 -5.29 -16.14
C VAL A 198 -0.68 -6.26 -14.99
N PHE A 199 0.29 -7.15 -15.15
CA PHE A 199 0.55 -8.19 -14.14
C PHE A 199 1.02 -7.63 -12.79
N PRO A 200 1.93 -6.63 -12.72
CA PRO A 200 2.34 -6.05 -11.44
C PRO A 200 1.17 -5.40 -10.70
N MET A 201 0.21 -4.81 -11.42
CA MET A 201 -1.01 -4.26 -10.82
C MET A 201 -1.87 -5.33 -10.14
N VAL A 202 -1.96 -6.52 -10.75
CA VAL A 202 -2.76 -7.63 -10.24
C VAL A 202 -2.04 -8.41 -9.14
N MET A 203 -0.72 -8.46 -9.18
CA MET A 203 0.11 -9.24 -8.26
C MET A 203 0.51 -8.45 -7.01
N TYR A 204 0.14 -7.17 -6.91
CA TYR A 204 0.52 -6.32 -5.80
C TYR A 204 0.07 -6.90 -4.46
N GLY A 205 1.02 -7.18 -3.56
CA GLY A 205 0.76 -7.76 -2.25
C GLY A 205 0.35 -9.24 -2.26
N CYS A 206 0.53 -9.96 -3.37
CA CYS A 206 0.14 -11.36 -3.47
C CYS A 206 0.89 -12.29 -2.50
N GLU A 207 2.03 -11.84 -1.99
CA GLU A 207 2.86 -12.55 -1.02
C GLU A 207 2.11 -12.83 0.29
N SER A 208 1.18 -11.95 0.68
CA SER A 208 0.41 -12.08 1.93
C SER A 208 -0.92 -12.82 1.76
N TRP A 209 -1.31 -13.20 0.54
CA TRP A 209 -2.65 -13.74 0.31
C TRP A 209 -2.78 -15.22 0.65
N THR A 210 -3.84 -15.55 1.38
CA THR A 210 -4.35 -16.92 1.44
C THR A 210 -5.27 -17.16 0.24
N VAL A 211 -4.73 -17.80 -0.81
CA VAL A 211 -5.45 -18.05 -2.06
C VAL A 211 -6.20 -19.37 -1.96
N LYS A 212 -7.53 -19.34 -2.09
CA LYS A 212 -8.36 -20.55 -2.10
C LYS A 212 -8.59 -21.01 -3.56
N LYS A 213 -9.13 -22.22 -3.73
CA LYS A 213 -9.33 -22.83 -5.06
C LYS A 213 -10.20 -21.98 -6.00
N ALA A 214 -11.16 -21.22 -5.48
CA ALA A 214 -12.01 -20.36 -6.31
C ALA A 214 -11.22 -19.15 -6.85
N GLU A 215 -10.27 -18.64 -6.08
CA GLU A 215 -9.43 -17.50 -6.38
C GLU A 215 -8.37 -17.87 -7.42
N HIS A 216 -7.76 -19.06 -7.31
CA HIS A 216 -6.91 -19.63 -8.37
C HIS A 216 -7.63 -19.65 -9.73
N ARG A 217 -8.85 -20.19 -9.77
CA ARG A 217 -9.67 -20.20 -11.00
C ARG A 217 -9.95 -18.81 -11.57
N ARG A 218 -10.10 -17.78 -10.70
CA ARG A 218 -10.31 -16.40 -11.15
C ARG A 218 -9.04 -15.78 -11.73
N ILE A 219 -7.89 -16.07 -11.12
CA ILE A 219 -6.58 -15.61 -11.59
C ILE A 219 -6.28 -16.22 -12.96
N ASP A 220 -6.48 -17.53 -13.11
CA ASP A 220 -6.31 -18.24 -14.39
C ASP A 220 -7.25 -17.69 -15.48
N ALA A 221 -8.52 -17.48 -15.12
CA ALA A 221 -9.49 -16.90 -16.03
C ALA A 221 -9.11 -15.48 -16.47
N PHE A 222 -8.54 -14.68 -15.56
CA PHE A 222 -8.05 -13.35 -15.87
C PHE A 222 -6.82 -13.38 -16.80
N GLU A 223 -5.85 -14.25 -16.52
CA GLU A 223 -4.67 -14.41 -17.39
C GLU A 223 -5.11 -14.79 -18.82
N LEU A 224 -5.96 -15.81 -18.93
CA LEU A 224 -6.49 -16.25 -20.21
C LEU A 224 -7.32 -15.18 -20.92
N TRP A 225 -8.07 -14.37 -20.17
CA TRP A 225 -8.79 -13.22 -20.71
C TRP A 225 -7.82 -12.18 -21.29
N CYS A 226 -6.71 -11.89 -20.61
CA CYS A 226 -5.68 -10.98 -21.12
C CYS A 226 -5.09 -11.49 -22.44
N TRP A 227 -4.71 -12.77 -22.51
CA TRP A 227 -4.13 -13.37 -23.70
C TRP A 227 -5.11 -13.43 -24.87
N ARG A 228 -6.38 -13.81 -24.64
CA ARG A 228 -7.42 -13.76 -25.66
C ARG A 228 -7.63 -12.36 -26.22
N ARG A 229 -7.65 -11.36 -25.35
CA ARG A 229 -7.83 -9.96 -25.75
C ARG A 229 -6.66 -9.47 -26.59
N LEU A 230 -5.44 -9.80 -26.21
CA LEU A 230 -4.21 -9.46 -26.94
C LEU A 230 -4.19 -10.12 -28.33
N LEU A 231 -4.61 -11.38 -28.45
CA LEU A 231 -4.75 -12.10 -29.72
C LEU A 231 -6.04 -11.74 -30.50
N ARG A 232 -6.91 -10.90 -29.94
CA ARG A 232 -8.21 -10.53 -30.52
C ARG A 232 -9.11 -11.73 -30.82
N VAL A 233 -9.02 -12.78 -30.02
CA VAL A 233 -9.85 -13.98 -30.16
C VAL A 233 -11.24 -13.66 -29.60
N PRO A 234 -12.30 -13.65 -30.41
CA PRO A 234 -13.65 -13.44 -29.92
C PRO A 234 -14.10 -14.65 -29.10
N TRP A 235 -15.06 -14.44 -28.19
CA TRP A 235 -15.57 -15.53 -27.35
C TRP A 235 -16.25 -16.65 -28.16
N THR A 236 -16.74 -16.35 -29.37
CA THR A 236 -17.39 -17.29 -30.29
C THR A 236 -16.43 -18.22 -31.03
N ALA A 237 -15.13 -17.91 -31.06
CA ALA A 237 -14.14 -18.66 -31.85
C ALA A 237 -13.89 -20.11 -31.36
N ARG A 238 -14.50 -20.53 -30.25
CA ARG A 238 -14.36 -21.88 -29.62
C ARG A 238 -12.91 -22.36 -29.50
N ARG A 239 -11.97 -21.43 -29.37
CA ARG A 239 -10.54 -21.73 -29.29
C ARG A 239 -10.15 -22.21 -27.91
N SER A 240 -9.42 -23.33 -27.85
CA SER A 240 -8.97 -23.94 -26.59
C SER A 240 -7.95 -23.06 -25.85
N ASN A 241 -7.97 -23.13 -24.50
CA ASN A 241 -7.01 -22.43 -23.64
C ASN A 241 -5.56 -22.84 -23.96
N GLN A 242 -5.33 -24.14 -24.18
CA GLN A 242 -4.01 -24.67 -24.48
C GLN A 242 -3.44 -24.09 -25.79
N SER A 243 -4.27 -23.92 -26.82
CA SER A 243 -3.85 -23.31 -28.09
C SER A 243 -3.38 -21.87 -27.89
N ILE A 244 -4.10 -21.08 -27.09
CA ILE A 244 -3.74 -19.68 -26.79
C ILE A 244 -2.41 -19.61 -26.04
N LEU A 245 -2.23 -20.46 -25.02
CA LEU A 245 -1.00 -20.48 -24.22
C LEU A 245 0.21 -20.93 -25.04
N LYS A 246 0.05 -21.88 -25.98
CA LYS A 246 1.10 -22.30 -26.90
C LYS A 246 1.54 -21.19 -27.85
N GLU A 247 0.61 -20.38 -28.33
CA GLU A 247 0.91 -19.25 -29.23
C GLU A 247 1.60 -18.08 -28.51
N ILE A 248 1.11 -17.71 -27.31
CA ILE A 248 1.72 -16.64 -26.52
C ILE A 248 3.07 -17.06 -25.94
N SER A 249 3.18 -18.34 -25.54
CA SER A 249 4.34 -18.90 -24.84
C SER A 249 4.89 -17.96 -23.75
N PRO A 250 4.09 -17.64 -22.71
CA PRO A 250 4.46 -16.63 -21.72
C PRO A 250 5.62 -17.07 -20.81
N GLY A 251 6.18 -18.27 -20.95
CA GLY A 251 7.27 -18.81 -20.13
C GLY A 251 6.83 -19.23 -18.73
N CYS A 252 6.06 -18.40 -18.03
CA CYS A 252 5.47 -18.69 -16.72
C CYS A 252 4.03 -18.15 -16.68
N SER A 253 3.13 -18.88 -15.99
CA SER A 253 1.76 -18.40 -15.75
C SER A 253 1.75 -17.27 -14.73
N LEU A 254 0.65 -16.51 -14.68
CA LEU A 254 0.45 -15.47 -13.68
C LEU A 254 0.52 -16.05 -12.26
N GLU A 255 -0.11 -17.20 -12.05
CA GLU A 255 -0.04 -17.95 -10.79
C GLU A 255 1.41 -18.36 -10.47
N GLY A 256 2.17 -18.85 -11.44
CA GLY A 256 3.57 -19.23 -11.24
C GLY A 256 4.45 -18.04 -10.85
N LEU A 257 4.18 -16.86 -11.42
CA LEU A 257 4.85 -15.61 -11.02
C LEU A 257 4.48 -15.21 -9.58
N MET A 258 3.21 -15.34 -9.19
CA MET A 258 2.76 -15.06 -7.82
C MET A 258 3.39 -16.02 -6.81
N LEU A 259 3.46 -17.31 -7.16
CA LEU A 259 4.13 -18.32 -6.34
C LEU A 259 5.61 -18.00 -6.18
N LYS A 260 6.28 -17.55 -7.25
CA LYS A 260 7.68 -17.13 -7.18
C LYS A 260 7.88 -15.99 -6.18
N LEU A 261 7.03 -14.96 -6.19
CA LEU A 261 7.10 -13.86 -5.23
C LEU A 261 6.87 -14.33 -3.79
N LYS A 262 5.87 -15.20 -3.56
CA LYS A 262 5.64 -15.83 -2.26
C LYS A 262 6.86 -16.56 -1.73
N LEU A 263 7.51 -17.36 -2.58
CA LEU A 263 8.71 -18.11 -2.20
C LEU A 263 9.91 -17.19 -1.95
N GLN A 264 10.07 -16.13 -2.74
CA GLN A 264 11.11 -15.12 -2.52
C GLN A 264 10.92 -14.40 -1.18
N TYR A 265 9.68 -14.00 -0.87
CA TYR A 265 9.34 -13.38 0.40
C TYR A 265 9.56 -14.34 1.58
N PHE A 266 9.14 -15.60 1.44
CA PHE A 266 9.42 -16.62 2.44
C PHE A 266 10.93 -16.82 2.66
N GLY A 267 11.72 -16.87 1.59
CA GLY A 267 13.19 -16.93 1.68
C GLY A 267 13.79 -15.75 2.43
N HIS A 268 13.28 -14.53 2.21
CA HIS A 268 13.68 -13.34 2.95
C HIS A 268 13.32 -13.41 4.44
N LEU A 269 12.16 -13.97 4.78
CA LEU A 269 11.77 -14.21 6.17
C LEU A 269 12.67 -15.24 6.85
N MET A 270 12.95 -16.36 6.18
CA MET A 270 13.83 -17.41 6.73
C MET A 270 15.28 -16.95 6.85
N GLY A 271 15.78 -16.12 5.93
CA GLY A 271 17.12 -15.53 6.00
C GLY A 271 17.30 -14.52 7.15
N ARG A 272 16.21 -14.08 7.80
CA ARG A 272 16.25 -13.20 8.98
C ARG A 272 16.28 -13.96 10.31
N VAL A 273 16.20 -15.29 10.32
CA VAL A 273 16.12 -16.08 11.57
C VAL A 273 17.35 -15.84 12.47
N ASP A 274 18.55 -15.62 11.91
CA ASP A 274 19.74 -15.24 12.69
C ASP A 274 19.66 -13.85 13.36
N SER A 275 18.65 -13.03 13.05
CA SER A 275 18.44 -11.68 13.62
C SER A 275 17.22 -11.57 14.55
N LEU A 276 16.41 -12.63 14.64
CA LEU A 276 15.22 -12.71 15.50
C LEU A 276 15.41 -13.63 16.72
N GLU A 277 16.43 -14.48 16.73
CA GLU A 277 16.76 -15.39 17.86
C GLU A 277 17.98 -14.94 18.70
N LYS A 278 18.11 -13.63 18.98
CA LYS A 278 19.04 -13.14 20.01
C LYS A 278 18.35 -12.22 21.00
#